data_AF-W1P279-F1
#
_entry.id   AF-W1P279-F1
#
_cell.length_a   1.000
_cell.length_b   1.000
_cell.length_c   1.000
_cell.angle_alpha   90.00
_cell.angle_beta   90.00
_cell.angle_gamma   90.00
#
_symmetry.space_group_name_H-M   'P 1'
#
loop_
_entity.id
_entity.type
_entity.pdbx_description
1 polymer ?
#
loop_
_entity_poly.entity_id
_entity_poly.type
_entity_poly.pdbx_seq_one_letter_code
_entity_poly.pdbx_strand_id
1 'polypeptide(L)'
;MAMAASVAGGSNIVTKPNHPFLQRRSPVPIKYSNTRICAVHAAEPAKGAEKLGFMDVKRKEEWRLDSWRSKKAVQLPEYPDQGSVESVLKTLESFPPIVFAGEARNLEEKIAEAAVGKAFLLQGGDCAESFKEFNANNIRDTFRVLLQMSVVLMFGGQMPVVKVGRMAGQFAKPRSDNFETKNGVKLPSYRGDNINGDSFDEKARIPDPERMIRAYTQSAATLNLLRAFATGGYAAMQRVSQWNLDFTEHSEQGDRYMELAQRVDEALGFMAAAGLTVDHPIMTTTDFWTSHECLLLPYEQALTREDSTSGLYYDCSAHMVWVGERTRQLDGAHVEFLRGVANPLGIKASDKMDPSELVKLCEILNPHNKPGRLTIITRMGAENMRVKLPHLIRAVRQAGLIVTWVSDPMHGNTIKAPCGLKTRPFDSIRAELRAFFDVHEQEGSHPGGVHLEMTGQNVTECIGGARTVTFDDLGSRYHTHCDPRLNASQSLELAFAIAERLRKRRIRSNKQEVPPPISHLSMGL
;
A
#
# COMPACT_ATOMS: atom_id res chain seq x y z
N MET A 1 -0.77 -56.72 -16.91
CA MET A 1 -0.48 -58.01 -17.56
C MET A 1 0.09 -57.69 -18.94
N ALA A 2 1.17 -58.37 -19.31
CA ALA A 2 2.15 -58.04 -20.36
C ALA A 2 1.63 -57.79 -21.78
N MET A 3 2.35 -56.98 -22.55
CA MET A 3 3.16 -57.48 -23.68
C MET A 3 4.33 -56.55 -24.00
N ALA A 4 5.39 -57.16 -24.51
CA ALA A 4 6.76 -56.67 -24.60
C ALA A 4 7.31 -56.73 -26.04
N ALA A 5 8.57 -56.32 -26.18
CA ALA A 5 9.51 -56.44 -27.31
C ALA A 5 9.44 -55.29 -28.34
N SER A 6 10.54 -54.77 -28.91
CA SER A 6 11.90 -55.29 -29.08
C SER A 6 12.90 -54.15 -29.40
N VAL A 7 14.19 -54.44 -29.22
CA VAL A 7 15.38 -53.60 -29.41
C VAL A 7 16.08 -53.94 -30.74
N ALA A 8 16.62 -52.93 -31.43
CA ALA A 8 17.86 -52.92 -32.24
C ALA A 8 17.94 -51.52 -32.88
N GLY A 9 19.04 -50.77 -32.98
CA GLY A 9 20.47 -51.05 -33.06
C GLY A 9 21.01 -50.08 -34.13
N GLY A 10 22.02 -49.26 -33.84
CA GLY A 10 22.53 -48.31 -34.84
C GLY A 10 23.52 -47.27 -34.32
N SER A 11 24.79 -47.66 -34.24
CA SER A 11 25.95 -46.77 -34.15
C SER A 11 26.08 -45.91 -35.42
N ASN A 12 26.40 -44.60 -35.29
CA ASN A 12 27.55 -43.97 -35.95
C ASN A 12 27.65 -42.44 -35.77
N ILE A 13 28.88 -42.04 -35.41
CA ILE A 13 29.66 -40.90 -35.94
C ILE A 13 29.15 -39.49 -35.60
N VAL A 14 29.80 -38.91 -34.58
CA VAL A 14 29.82 -37.46 -34.30
C VAL A 14 30.80 -36.80 -35.26
N THR A 15 30.32 -35.90 -36.12
CA THR A 15 31.14 -34.89 -36.80
C THR A 15 30.78 -33.51 -36.25
N LYS A 16 31.79 -32.80 -35.74
CA LYS A 16 31.70 -31.39 -35.34
C LYS A 16 31.80 -30.50 -36.59
N PRO A 17 31.06 -29.39 -36.67
CA PRO A 17 31.48 -28.24 -37.45
C PRO A 17 32.23 -27.21 -36.57
N ASN A 18 33.40 -26.81 -37.05
CA ASN A 18 34.18 -25.66 -36.60
C ASN A 18 33.55 -24.35 -37.09
N HIS A 19 33.49 -23.32 -36.23
CA HIS A 19 33.56 -21.90 -36.61
C HIS A 19 33.97 -21.04 -35.39
N PRO A 20 34.53 -19.83 -35.59
CA PRO A 20 35.79 -19.44 -34.98
C PRO A 20 35.62 -18.47 -33.80
N PHE A 21 36.70 -18.38 -33.03
CA PHE A 21 36.94 -17.46 -31.91
C PHE A 21 36.48 -16.02 -32.17
N LEU A 22 35.56 -15.53 -31.32
CA LEU A 22 35.41 -14.11 -31.03
C LEU A 22 35.85 -13.88 -29.58
N GLN A 23 36.98 -13.20 -29.42
CA GLN A 23 37.51 -12.74 -28.14
C GLN A 23 36.48 -11.84 -27.45
N ARG A 24 36.06 -12.22 -26.23
CA ARG A 24 35.29 -11.35 -25.34
C ARG A 24 36.16 -10.16 -24.93
N ARG A 25 35.80 -8.96 -25.38
CA ARG A 25 36.29 -7.71 -24.79
C ARG A 25 35.61 -7.50 -23.44
N SER A 26 36.40 -7.29 -22.39
CA SER A 26 35.93 -6.89 -21.07
C SER A 26 35.21 -5.52 -21.14
N PRO A 27 34.12 -5.31 -20.38
CA PRO A 27 33.46 -4.01 -20.35
C PRO A 27 34.32 -2.98 -19.58
N VAL A 28 34.54 -1.83 -20.22
CA VAL A 28 35.17 -0.64 -19.64
C VAL A 28 34.19 -0.02 -18.63
N PRO A 29 34.63 0.37 -17.42
CA PRO A 29 33.74 1.00 -16.45
C PRO A 29 33.39 2.44 -16.89
N ILE A 30 32.10 2.71 -17.05
CA ILE A 30 31.55 4.05 -17.30
C ILE A 30 31.65 4.85 -15.99
N LYS A 31 32.49 5.88 -15.98
CA LYS A 31 32.53 6.88 -14.89
C LYS A 31 31.32 7.80 -15.03
N TYR A 32 30.40 7.75 -14.07
CA TYR A 32 29.36 8.78 -13.94
C TYR A 32 30.01 10.09 -13.48
N SER A 33 29.88 11.15 -14.27
CA SER A 33 30.26 12.49 -13.88
C SER A 33 29.30 13.00 -12.81
N ASN A 34 29.82 13.32 -11.62
CA ASN A 34 29.09 14.04 -10.58
C ASN A 34 28.82 15.47 -11.05
N THR A 35 27.70 15.69 -11.73
CA THR A 35 27.20 17.05 -11.97
C THR A 35 26.43 17.48 -10.73
N ARG A 36 27.12 18.24 -9.86
CA ARG A 36 26.50 18.94 -8.72
C ARG A 36 25.44 19.90 -9.25
N ILE A 37 24.20 19.72 -8.81
CA ILE A 37 23.15 20.73 -8.94
C ILE A 37 23.44 21.81 -7.90
N CYS A 38 23.93 22.97 -8.34
CA CYS A 38 24.11 24.14 -7.48
C CYS A 38 22.77 24.86 -7.29
N ALA A 39 22.24 24.83 -6.08
CA ALA A 39 21.24 25.80 -5.63
C ALA A 39 21.93 27.16 -5.48
N VAL A 40 21.38 28.19 -6.12
CA VAL A 40 21.90 29.55 -6.12
C VAL A 40 21.45 30.28 -4.84
N HIS A 41 22.43 30.89 -4.17
CA HIS A 41 22.34 31.88 -3.07
C HIS A 41 22.05 31.35 -1.65
N ALA A 42 23.14 31.00 -0.96
CA ALA A 42 23.25 31.14 0.49
C ALA A 42 24.54 31.92 0.81
N ALA A 43 24.42 32.98 1.60
CA ALA A 43 25.50 33.87 2.00
C ALA A 43 26.58 33.14 2.84
N GLU A 44 27.82 33.60 2.72
CA GLU A 44 29.00 33.06 3.42
C GLU A 44 28.86 33.14 4.96
N PRO A 45 29.26 32.11 5.73
CA PRO A 45 29.30 32.21 7.18
C PRO A 45 30.62 32.82 7.69
N ALA A 46 30.47 33.74 8.63
CA ALA A 46 31.55 34.42 9.34
C ALA A 46 32.40 33.45 10.18
N LYS A 47 33.70 33.72 10.24
CA LYS A 47 34.70 33.02 11.07
C LYS A 47 34.54 33.42 12.54
N GLY A 48 34.41 32.42 13.42
CA GLY A 48 34.64 32.56 14.86
C GLY A 48 33.52 31.98 15.71
N ALA A 49 33.67 30.73 16.15
CA ALA A 49 32.95 30.22 17.31
C ALA A 49 33.82 29.19 18.04
N GLU A 50 34.12 29.49 19.28
CA GLU A 50 34.96 28.75 20.21
C GLU A 50 34.35 27.38 20.58
N LYS A 51 35.22 26.45 20.99
CA LYS A 51 34.87 25.13 21.51
C LYS A 51 34.02 25.26 22.79
N LEU A 52 32.70 25.18 22.65
CA LEU A 52 31.79 24.88 23.74
C LEU A 52 31.66 23.35 23.87
N GLY A 53 31.91 22.85 25.08
CA GLY A 53 31.99 21.45 25.41
C GLY A 53 30.73 20.66 25.03
N PHE A 54 30.96 19.51 24.41
CA PHE A 54 29.93 18.49 24.19
C PHE A 54 29.45 18.00 25.55
N MET A 55 28.29 18.50 25.99
CA MET A 55 27.50 17.81 27.00
C MET A 55 26.99 16.49 26.40
N ASP A 56 27.24 15.44 27.15
CA ASP A 56 26.92 14.03 26.90
C ASP A 56 25.45 13.86 26.47
N VAL A 57 25.23 13.73 25.16
CA VAL A 57 23.92 13.36 24.60
C VAL A 57 23.67 11.92 25.03
N LYS A 58 22.66 11.71 25.90
CA LYS A 58 22.11 10.40 26.22
C LYS A 58 22.18 9.49 24.99
N ARG A 59 23.01 8.44 25.05
CA ARG A 59 23.03 7.36 24.06
C ARG A 59 21.59 6.98 23.74
N LYS A 60 21.13 7.19 22.50
CA LYS A 60 19.89 6.56 22.03
C LYS A 60 20.01 5.07 22.35
N GLU A 61 19.05 4.52 23.07
CA GLU A 61 18.99 3.08 23.31
C GLU A 61 19.13 2.36 21.97
N GLU A 62 20.10 1.46 21.88
CA GLU A 62 20.35 0.67 20.68
C GLU A 62 19.10 -0.17 20.39
N TRP A 63 18.58 -0.06 19.16
CA TRP A 63 17.41 -0.81 18.78
C TRP A 63 17.74 -2.30 18.74
N ARG A 64 16.85 -3.10 19.30
CA ARG A 64 16.87 -4.57 19.19
C ARG A 64 15.49 -5.04 18.77
N LEU A 65 15.44 -6.22 18.15
CA LEU A 65 14.18 -6.79 17.67
C LEU A 65 13.10 -6.90 18.77
N ASP A 66 13.51 -7.12 20.02
CA ASP A 66 12.65 -7.24 21.20
C ASP A 66 12.52 -5.94 22.02
N SER A 67 13.17 -4.85 21.63
CA SER A 67 13.19 -3.58 22.37
C SER A 67 11.80 -3.00 22.63
N TRP A 68 10.84 -3.25 21.73
CA TRP A 68 9.45 -2.84 21.89
C TRP A 68 8.77 -3.41 23.14
N ARG A 69 9.24 -4.57 23.65
CA ARG A 69 8.69 -5.20 24.87
C ARG A 69 8.95 -4.38 26.13
N SER A 70 9.94 -3.49 26.09
CA SER A 70 10.22 -2.55 27.17
C SER A 70 9.33 -1.30 27.15
N LYS A 71 8.56 -1.10 26.07
CA LYS A 71 7.67 0.04 25.88
C LYS A 71 6.22 -0.37 26.14
N LYS A 72 5.35 0.61 26.34
CA LYS A 72 3.92 0.35 26.54
C LYS A 72 3.29 -0.11 25.22
N ALA A 73 2.85 -1.36 25.17
CA ALA A 73 2.04 -1.88 24.08
C ALA A 73 0.54 -1.68 24.36
N VAL A 74 -0.21 -1.31 23.34
CA VAL A 74 -1.68 -1.19 23.41
C VAL A 74 -2.30 -2.09 22.35
N GLN A 75 -3.58 -2.45 22.50
CA GLN A 75 -4.36 -3.28 21.56
C GLN A 75 -3.92 -4.75 21.41
N LEU A 76 -2.84 -5.18 22.08
CA LEU A 76 -2.45 -6.59 22.12
C LEU A 76 -3.48 -7.45 22.90
N PRO A 77 -3.71 -8.71 22.49
CA PRO A 77 -4.55 -9.63 23.23
C PRO A 77 -3.86 -10.14 24.51
N GLU A 78 -4.68 -10.60 25.44
CA GLU A 78 -4.23 -11.39 26.60
C GLU A 78 -4.49 -12.86 26.30
N TYR A 79 -3.43 -13.62 26.02
CA TYR A 79 -3.53 -15.06 25.79
C TYR A 79 -3.57 -15.80 27.14
N PRO A 80 -4.42 -16.84 27.29
CA PRO A 80 -4.56 -17.57 28.54
C PRO A 80 -3.35 -18.46 28.88
N ASP A 81 -2.61 -18.93 27.88
CA ASP A 81 -1.42 -19.76 28.04
C ASP A 81 -0.23 -19.16 27.30
N GLN A 82 0.72 -18.63 28.06
CA GLN A 82 1.91 -18.00 27.50
C GLN A 82 2.95 -19.00 27.01
N GLY A 83 2.97 -20.23 27.53
CA GLY A 83 3.83 -21.29 27.01
C GLY A 83 3.44 -21.69 25.60
N SER A 84 2.13 -21.75 25.31
CA SER A 84 1.61 -21.96 23.96
C SER A 84 1.99 -20.82 23.01
N VAL A 85 1.90 -19.56 23.44
CA VAL A 85 2.34 -18.40 22.65
C VAL A 85 3.82 -18.54 22.28
N GLU A 86 4.70 -18.82 23.25
CA GLU A 86 6.14 -18.98 23.00
C GLU A 86 6.44 -20.13 22.02
N SER A 87 5.73 -21.24 22.12
CA SER A 87 5.85 -22.38 21.21
C SER A 87 5.47 -22.01 19.77
N VAL A 88 4.36 -21.28 19.61
CA VAL A 88 3.92 -20.80 18.29
C VAL A 88 4.91 -19.79 17.70
N LEU A 89 5.41 -18.85 18.49
CA LEU A 89 6.36 -17.85 18.02
C LEU A 89 7.67 -18.49 17.53
N LYS A 90 8.23 -19.46 18.28
CA LYS A 90 9.41 -20.23 17.84
C LYS A 90 9.16 -20.97 16.52
N THR A 91 7.94 -21.46 16.33
CA THR A 91 7.55 -22.12 15.07
C THR A 91 7.56 -21.12 13.91
N LEU A 92 6.95 -19.95 14.08
CA LEU A 92 6.92 -18.88 13.07
C LEU A 92 8.32 -18.34 12.74
N GLU A 93 9.18 -18.19 13.74
CA GLU A 93 10.58 -17.77 13.56
C GLU A 93 11.32 -18.70 12.57
N SER A 94 11.05 -20.01 12.65
CA SER A 94 11.65 -21.04 11.77
C SER A 94 11.09 -21.08 10.34
N PHE A 95 9.93 -20.47 10.08
CA PHE A 95 9.30 -20.50 8.77
C PHE A 95 9.99 -19.56 7.78
N PRO A 96 9.88 -19.81 6.46
CA PRO A 96 10.34 -18.85 5.46
C PRO A 96 9.73 -17.44 5.62
N PRO A 97 10.40 -16.38 5.18
CA PRO A 97 9.78 -15.06 5.08
C PRO A 97 8.65 -15.06 4.04
N ILE A 98 7.64 -14.20 4.24
CA ILE A 98 6.56 -14.01 3.26
C ILE A 98 7.06 -13.15 2.09
N VAL A 99 7.88 -12.12 2.39
CA VAL A 99 8.48 -11.23 1.38
C VAL A 99 10.00 -11.18 1.51
N PHE A 100 10.69 -10.90 0.40
CA PHE A 100 12.12 -10.67 0.40
C PHE A 100 12.46 -9.19 0.63
N ALA A 101 13.52 -8.90 1.39
CA ALA A 101 13.93 -7.53 1.74
C ALA A 101 14.20 -6.63 0.52
N GLY A 102 14.76 -7.19 -0.55
CA GLY A 102 14.96 -6.47 -1.81
C GLY A 102 13.67 -5.95 -2.44
N GLU A 103 12.54 -6.65 -2.26
CA GLU A 103 11.25 -6.23 -2.78
C GLU A 103 10.68 -5.04 -2.02
N ALA A 104 10.89 -4.98 -0.70
CA ALA A 104 10.54 -3.83 0.14
C ALA A 104 11.37 -2.59 -0.23
N ARG A 105 12.66 -2.76 -0.54
CA ARG A 105 13.51 -1.68 -1.06
C ARG A 105 13.01 -1.14 -2.40
N ASN A 106 12.66 -2.04 -3.33
CA ASN A 106 12.10 -1.64 -4.61
C ASN A 106 10.77 -0.88 -4.42
N LEU A 107 9.91 -1.31 -3.50
CA LEU A 107 8.69 -0.58 -3.16
C LEU A 107 8.99 0.83 -2.62
N GLU A 108 9.96 0.97 -1.73
CA GLU A 108 10.35 2.28 -1.18
C GLU A 108 10.79 3.24 -2.29
N GLU A 109 11.55 2.78 -3.27
CA GLU A 109 11.93 3.58 -4.45
C GLU A 109 10.71 4.01 -5.27
N LYS A 110 9.72 3.13 -5.45
CA LYS A 110 8.47 3.49 -6.16
C LYS A 110 7.61 4.48 -5.37
N ILE A 111 7.55 4.35 -4.04
CA ILE A 111 6.84 5.30 -3.18
C ILE A 111 7.57 6.65 -3.15
N ALA A 112 8.91 6.67 -3.28
CA ALA A 112 9.68 7.90 -3.40
C ALA A 112 9.26 8.73 -4.62
N GLU A 113 9.00 8.10 -5.76
CA GLU A 113 8.48 8.77 -6.95
C GLU A 113 7.09 9.39 -6.69
N ALA A 114 6.25 8.76 -5.88
CA ALA A 114 4.95 9.31 -5.48
C ALA A 114 5.09 10.52 -4.54
N ALA A 115 6.09 10.52 -3.64
CA ALA A 115 6.37 11.65 -2.76
C ALA A 115 6.66 12.96 -3.53
N VAL A 116 7.26 12.83 -4.72
CA VAL A 116 7.64 13.96 -5.59
C VAL A 116 6.71 14.15 -6.79
N GLY A 117 5.56 13.48 -6.81
CA GLY A 117 4.53 13.65 -7.83
C GLY A 117 4.84 13.04 -9.20
N LYS A 118 5.79 12.10 -9.27
CA LYS A 118 6.13 11.34 -10.48
C LYS A 118 5.41 10.00 -10.59
N ALA A 119 4.83 9.51 -9.50
CA ALA A 119 3.96 8.35 -9.47
C ALA A 119 2.74 8.61 -8.57
N PHE A 120 1.78 7.69 -8.57
CA PHE A 120 0.62 7.72 -7.68
C PHE A 120 0.48 6.37 -6.96
N LEU A 121 0.34 6.38 -5.63
CA LEU A 121 0.16 5.17 -4.83
C LEU A 121 -1.33 4.80 -4.76
N LEU A 122 -1.65 3.59 -5.22
CA LEU A 122 -2.94 2.94 -5.02
C LEU A 122 -2.76 1.81 -4.01
N GLN A 123 -3.18 2.06 -2.78
CA GLN A 123 -3.24 1.05 -1.73
C GLN A 123 -4.70 0.62 -1.49
N GLY A 124 -5.01 -0.68 -1.53
CA GLY A 124 -6.38 -1.13 -1.39
C GLY A 124 -6.55 -2.63 -1.13
N GLY A 125 -7.66 -3.01 -0.50
CA GLY A 125 -8.03 -4.39 -0.23
C GLY A 125 -9.00 -4.48 0.94
N ASP A 126 -9.02 -5.62 1.62
CA ASP A 126 -9.97 -5.85 2.70
C ASP A 126 -9.73 -4.95 3.92
N CYS A 127 -10.80 -4.70 4.68
CA CYS A 127 -10.69 -4.05 5.97
C CYS A 127 -9.95 -4.97 6.96
N ALA A 128 -10.41 -6.22 7.05
CA ALA A 128 -9.73 -7.34 7.69
C ALA A 128 -9.97 -8.60 6.86
N GLU A 129 -8.89 -9.32 6.52
CA GLU A 129 -8.98 -10.63 5.88
C GLU A 129 -9.58 -11.65 6.86
N SER A 130 -10.38 -12.59 6.35
CA SER A 130 -10.98 -13.65 7.17
C SER A 130 -10.55 -15.04 6.70
N PHE A 131 -10.28 -15.91 7.67
CA PHE A 131 -10.00 -17.31 7.46
C PHE A 131 -11.16 -18.07 6.80
N LYS A 132 -12.40 -17.57 6.91
CA LYS A 132 -13.59 -18.14 6.27
C LYS A 132 -13.72 -17.76 4.80
N GLU A 133 -13.22 -16.58 4.44
CA GLU A 133 -13.27 -16.04 3.07
C GLU A 133 -12.02 -16.38 2.24
N PHE A 134 -11.18 -17.31 2.73
CA PHE A 134 -9.96 -17.75 2.08
C PHE A 134 -10.26 -18.66 0.88
N ASN A 135 -10.40 -18.05 -0.30
CA ASN A 135 -10.52 -18.76 -1.57
C ASN A 135 -9.90 -17.95 -2.73
N ALA A 136 -9.52 -18.68 -3.79
CA ALA A 136 -8.83 -18.10 -4.95
C ALA A 136 -9.66 -17.05 -5.71
N ASN A 137 -10.99 -17.19 -5.74
CA ASN A 137 -11.85 -16.23 -6.44
C ASN A 137 -11.85 -14.88 -5.73
N ASN A 138 -11.99 -14.85 -4.42
CA ASN A 138 -11.95 -13.60 -3.64
C ASN A 138 -10.62 -12.86 -3.82
N ILE A 139 -9.50 -13.59 -3.75
CA ILE A 139 -8.15 -13.03 -3.98
C ILE A 139 -8.05 -12.46 -5.40
N ARG A 140 -8.47 -13.24 -6.41
CA ARG A 140 -8.46 -12.86 -7.82
C ARG A 140 -9.31 -11.62 -8.08
N ASP A 141 -10.52 -11.55 -7.51
CA ASP A 141 -11.48 -10.50 -7.81
C ASP A 141 -11.07 -9.19 -7.14
N THR A 142 -10.54 -9.21 -5.91
CA THR A 142 -9.93 -8.03 -5.28
C THR A 142 -8.71 -7.55 -6.06
N PHE A 143 -7.83 -8.47 -6.50
CA PHE A 143 -6.70 -8.13 -7.37
C PHE A 143 -7.15 -7.52 -8.70
N ARG A 144 -8.22 -8.06 -9.30
CA ARG A 144 -8.81 -7.54 -10.54
C ARG A 144 -9.27 -6.10 -10.38
N VAL A 145 -9.99 -5.75 -9.31
CA VAL A 145 -10.42 -4.35 -9.08
C VAL A 145 -9.20 -3.42 -8.92
N LEU A 146 -8.15 -3.84 -8.22
CA LEU A 146 -6.91 -3.06 -8.12
C LEU A 146 -6.24 -2.82 -9.50
N LEU A 147 -6.28 -3.81 -10.41
CA LEU A 147 -5.82 -3.65 -11.79
C LEU A 147 -6.71 -2.71 -12.61
N GLN A 148 -8.03 -2.84 -12.50
CA GLN A 148 -8.98 -1.95 -13.19
C GLN A 148 -8.76 -0.49 -12.76
N MET A 149 -8.73 -0.23 -11.46
CA MET A 149 -8.44 1.11 -10.92
C MET A 149 -7.08 1.61 -11.38
N SER A 150 -6.06 0.75 -11.36
CA SER A 150 -4.72 1.11 -11.83
C SER A 150 -4.71 1.60 -13.26
N VAL A 151 -5.39 0.90 -14.18
CA VAL A 151 -5.40 1.30 -15.60
C VAL A 151 -6.17 2.58 -15.83
N VAL A 152 -7.30 2.79 -15.13
CA VAL A 152 -8.03 4.07 -15.15
C VAL A 152 -7.13 5.22 -14.70
N LEU A 153 -6.39 5.03 -13.60
CA LEU A 153 -5.48 6.03 -13.04
C LEU A 153 -4.27 6.30 -13.96
N MET A 154 -3.64 5.25 -14.49
CA MET A 154 -2.49 5.37 -15.39
C MET A 154 -2.88 6.06 -16.69
N PHE A 155 -3.99 5.65 -17.30
CA PHE A 155 -4.45 6.22 -18.57
C PHE A 155 -4.94 7.66 -18.41
N GLY A 156 -5.77 7.94 -17.39
CA GLY A 156 -6.31 9.28 -17.17
C GLY A 156 -5.29 10.26 -16.61
N GLY A 157 -4.46 9.83 -15.65
CA GLY A 157 -3.40 10.64 -15.04
C GLY A 157 -2.16 10.80 -15.91
N GLN A 158 -1.88 9.83 -16.80
CA GLN A 158 -0.62 9.69 -17.54
C GLN A 158 0.61 9.67 -16.64
N MET A 159 0.55 8.85 -15.58
CA MET A 159 1.66 8.64 -14.65
C MET A 159 1.67 7.20 -14.10
N PRO A 160 2.83 6.67 -13.69
CA PRO A 160 2.94 5.37 -13.04
C PRO A 160 2.05 5.24 -11.79
N VAL A 161 1.46 4.06 -11.59
CA VAL A 161 0.67 3.73 -10.40
C VAL A 161 1.31 2.59 -9.62
N VAL A 162 1.71 2.85 -8.38
CA VAL A 162 2.27 1.88 -7.42
C VAL A 162 1.13 1.12 -6.76
N LYS A 163 1.14 -0.22 -6.82
CA LYS A 163 -0.03 -1.06 -6.47
C LYS A 163 0.25 -1.85 -5.21
N VAL A 164 -0.41 -1.49 -4.12
CA VAL A 164 -0.16 -2.11 -2.80
C VAL A 164 -1.46 -2.71 -2.26
N GLY A 165 -1.53 -4.03 -2.18
CA GLY A 165 -2.65 -4.76 -1.61
C GLY A 165 -2.71 -4.65 -0.08
N ARG A 166 -3.88 -4.43 0.48
CA ARG A 166 -4.20 -4.80 1.88
C ARG A 166 -4.57 -6.28 1.90
N MET A 167 -3.59 -7.13 1.66
CA MET A 167 -3.76 -8.55 1.38
C MET A 167 -2.55 -9.31 1.91
N ALA A 168 -2.75 -10.61 2.20
CA ALA A 168 -1.73 -11.52 2.70
C ALA A 168 -1.14 -11.11 4.07
N GLY A 169 -1.96 -10.60 4.98
CA GLY A 169 -1.50 -10.29 6.35
C GLY A 169 -2.44 -9.41 7.17
N GLN A 170 -3.48 -8.83 6.56
CA GLN A 170 -4.37 -7.85 7.17
C GLN A 170 -5.45 -8.53 8.04
N PHE A 171 -5.04 -9.36 8.99
CA PHE A 171 -5.97 -10.10 9.86
C PHE A 171 -6.32 -9.33 11.14
N ALA A 172 -5.34 -8.70 11.78
CA ALA A 172 -5.52 -8.06 13.08
C ALA A 172 -6.28 -6.73 12.95
N LYS A 173 -7.14 -6.42 13.93
CA LYS A 173 -7.90 -5.18 13.98
C LYS A 173 -7.85 -4.53 15.37
N PRO A 174 -7.53 -3.23 15.49
CA PRO A 174 -7.67 -2.54 16.76
C PRO A 174 -9.15 -2.31 17.09
N ARG A 175 -9.48 -2.24 18.37
CA ARG A 175 -10.84 -2.05 18.86
C ARG A 175 -10.94 -0.82 19.76
N SER A 176 -12.03 -0.07 19.62
CA SER A 176 -12.35 1.04 20.53
C SER A 176 -12.61 0.54 21.94
N ASP A 177 -13.29 -0.61 22.07
CA ASP A 177 -13.64 -1.23 23.35
C ASP A 177 -13.10 -2.66 23.42
N ASN A 178 -12.60 -3.04 24.60
CA ASN A 178 -12.10 -4.40 24.85
C ASN A 178 -13.22 -5.45 24.86
N PHE A 179 -14.47 -5.03 25.07
CA PHE A 179 -15.63 -5.91 25.14
C PHE A 179 -16.73 -5.47 24.17
N GLU A 180 -17.48 -6.44 23.68
CA GLU A 180 -18.68 -6.28 22.87
C GLU A 180 -19.87 -6.84 23.66
N THR A 181 -20.98 -6.09 23.71
CA THR A 181 -22.21 -6.51 24.37
C THR A 181 -23.32 -6.68 23.35
N LYS A 182 -23.95 -7.86 23.32
CA LYS A 182 -25.15 -8.16 22.53
C LYS A 182 -26.17 -8.84 23.40
N ASN A 183 -27.43 -8.38 23.36
CA ASN A 183 -28.55 -8.97 24.09
C ASN A 183 -28.24 -9.21 25.58
N GLY A 184 -27.55 -8.26 26.24
CA GLY A 184 -27.16 -8.35 27.65
C GLY A 184 -25.92 -9.20 27.96
N VAL A 185 -25.40 -9.98 27.00
CA VAL A 185 -24.17 -10.78 27.18
C VAL A 185 -22.96 -9.95 26.78
N LYS A 186 -21.91 -9.92 27.62
CA LYS A 186 -20.67 -9.17 27.40
C LYS A 186 -19.50 -10.15 27.17
N LEU A 187 -18.87 -10.09 26.01
CA LEU A 187 -17.73 -10.94 25.62
C LEU A 187 -16.54 -10.09 25.16
N PRO A 188 -15.30 -10.62 25.15
CA PRO A 188 -14.17 -9.94 24.52
C PRO A 188 -14.50 -9.57 23.07
N SER A 189 -14.06 -8.39 22.66
CA SER A 189 -14.21 -7.92 21.28
C SER A 189 -13.45 -8.85 20.31
N TYR A 190 -14.03 -9.10 19.15
CA TYR A 190 -13.32 -9.71 18.02
C TYR A 190 -12.17 -8.79 17.59
N ARG A 191 -10.94 -9.31 17.54
CA ARG A 191 -9.73 -8.54 17.23
C ARG A 191 -9.07 -8.94 15.91
N GLY A 192 -9.76 -9.72 15.09
CA GLY A 192 -9.20 -10.26 13.86
C GLY A 192 -8.88 -11.74 13.97
N ASP A 193 -8.89 -12.43 12.83
CA ASP A 193 -8.84 -13.89 12.79
C ASP A 193 -7.51 -14.47 13.27
N ASN A 194 -6.42 -13.70 13.21
CA ASN A 194 -5.12 -14.08 13.78
C ASN A 194 -5.05 -13.96 15.32
N ILE A 195 -6.12 -13.50 15.98
CA ILE A 195 -6.22 -13.38 17.43
C ILE A 195 -7.36 -14.26 17.97
N ASN A 196 -8.60 -14.02 17.54
CA ASN A 196 -9.79 -14.75 18.01
C ASN A 196 -10.85 -14.88 16.90
N GLY A 197 -11.94 -15.59 17.17
CA GLY A 197 -13.04 -15.81 16.22
C GLY A 197 -14.08 -14.69 16.21
N ASP A 198 -14.74 -14.52 15.06
CA ASP A 198 -15.80 -13.53 14.83
C ASP A 198 -17.12 -13.87 15.55
N SER A 199 -17.42 -15.17 15.67
CA SER A 199 -18.63 -15.68 16.35
C SER A 199 -18.78 -15.08 17.75
N PHE A 200 -20.02 -14.72 18.12
CA PHE A 200 -20.33 -14.11 19.41
C PHE A 200 -20.64 -15.20 20.45
N ASP A 201 -19.62 -15.98 20.79
CA ASP A 201 -19.65 -16.99 21.85
C ASP A 201 -18.33 -17.00 22.62
N GLU A 202 -18.37 -17.47 23.87
CA GLU A 202 -17.24 -17.41 24.79
C GLU A 202 -15.99 -18.11 24.24
N LYS A 203 -16.16 -19.32 23.69
CA LYS A 203 -15.07 -20.13 23.15
C LYS A 203 -14.40 -19.44 21.96
N ALA A 204 -15.18 -18.88 21.03
CA ALA A 204 -14.64 -18.19 19.88
C ALA A 204 -13.89 -16.91 20.25
N ARG A 205 -14.26 -16.22 21.33
CA ARG A 205 -13.67 -14.93 21.72
C ARG A 205 -12.39 -15.03 22.54
N ILE A 206 -12.05 -16.21 23.05
CA ILE A 206 -10.76 -16.47 23.71
C ILE A 206 -9.63 -16.35 22.67
N PRO A 207 -8.59 -15.52 22.91
CA PRO A 207 -7.42 -15.46 22.06
C PRO A 207 -6.71 -16.82 21.96
N ASP A 208 -6.38 -17.24 20.74
CA ASP A 208 -5.76 -18.53 20.45
C ASP A 208 -4.47 -18.31 19.63
N PRO A 209 -3.28 -18.64 20.17
CA PRO A 209 -2.02 -18.38 19.49
C PRO A 209 -1.84 -19.19 18.21
N GLU A 210 -2.46 -20.37 18.07
CA GLU A 210 -2.36 -21.19 16.84
C GLU A 210 -2.92 -20.46 15.60
N ARG A 211 -3.79 -19.47 15.82
CA ARG A 211 -4.28 -18.60 14.76
C ARG A 211 -3.18 -17.79 14.08
N MET A 212 -2.05 -17.54 14.74
CA MET A 212 -0.89 -16.88 14.12
C MET A 212 -0.23 -17.77 13.05
N ILE A 213 -0.11 -19.09 13.29
CA ILE A 213 0.39 -20.05 12.29
C ILE A 213 -0.57 -20.14 11.10
N ARG A 214 -1.88 -20.17 11.39
CA ARG A 214 -2.90 -20.16 10.34
C ARG A 214 -2.86 -18.88 9.51
N ALA A 215 -2.70 -17.72 10.14
CA ALA A 215 -2.54 -16.44 9.46
C ALA A 215 -1.32 -16.45 8.53
N TYR A 216 -0.15 -16.87 9.02
CA TYR A 216 1.04 -17.05 8.18
C TYR A 216 0.78 -17.93 6.96
N THR A 217 0.13 -19.07 7.15
CA THR A 217 -0.13 -20.03 6.07
C THR A 217 -1.04 -19.44 4.99
N GLN A 218 -2.11 -18.74 5.41
CA GLN A 218 -3.01 -18.06 4.47
C GLN A 218 -2.34 -16.87 3.79
N SER A 219 -1.50 -16.11 4.49
CA SER A 219 -0.69 -15.04 3.89
C SER A 219 0.24 -15.57 2.81
N ALA A 220 1.02 -16.60 3.11
CA ALA A 220 1.95 -17.21 2.16
C ALA A 220 1.23 -17.74 0.92
N ALA A 221 0.10 -18.45 1.10
CA ALA A 221 -0.70 -18.96 0.00
C ALA A 221 -1.34 -17.84 -0.84
N THR A 222 -1.84 -16.79 -0.19
CA THR A 222 -2.43 -15.62 -0.86
C THR A 222 -1.40 -14.88 -1.69
N LEU A 223 -0.22 -14.59 -1.12
CA LEU A 223 0.85 -13.91 -1.84
C LEU A 223 1.40 -14.77 -2.98
N ASN A 224 1.52 -16.08 -2.80
CA ASN A 224 1.92 -16.98 -3.89
C ASN A 224 0.97 -16.87 -5.09
N LEU A 225 -0.35 -16.86 -4.84
CA LEU A 225 -1.35 -16.70 -5.90
C LEU A 225 -1.29 -15.30 -6.53
N LEU A 226 -1.13 -14.25 -5.72
CA LEU A 226 -0.98 -12.88 -6.22
C LEU A 226 0.25 -12.73 -7.12
N ARG A 227 1.39 -13.34 -6.77
CA ARG A 227 2.59 -13.38 -7.60
C ARG A 227 2.32 -14.07 -8.93
N ALA A 228 1.63 -15.21 -8.90
CA ALA A 228 1.23 -15.92 -10.12
C ALA A 228 0.31 -15.08 -11.02
N PHE A 229 -0.62 -14.30 -10.46
CA PHE A 229 -1.44 -13.38 -11.26
C PHE A 229 -0.64 -12.18 -11.80
N ALA A 230 0.26 -11.62 -11.01
CA ALA A 230 1.04 -10.45 -11.37
C ALA A 230 2.06 -10.71 -12.50
N THR A 231 2.64 -11.92 -12.57
CA THR A 231 3.68 -12.26 -13.56
C THR A 231 3.25 -13.33 -14.58
N GLY A 232 2.23 -14.14 -14.28
CA GLY A 232 1.76 -15.24 -15.14
C GLY A 232 0.79 -14.83 -16.25
N GLY A 233 0.79 -13.56 -16.67
CA GLY A 233 -0.05 -13.05 -17.75
C GLY A 233 -1.50 -12.72 -17.39
N TYR A 234 -1.92 -12.84 -16.12
CA TYR A 234 -3.23 -12.34 -15.69
C TYR A 234 -3.29 -10.82 -15.69
N ALA A 235 -2.19 -10.17 -15.28
CA ALA A 235 -2.04 -8.73 -15.27
C ALA A 235 -1.60 -8.11 -16.62
N ALA A 236 -1.58 -8.87 -17.71
CA ALA A 236 -1.21 -8.37 -19.02
C ALA A 236 -2.17 -7.26 -19.51
N MET A 237 -1.64 -6.16 -20.02
CA MET A 237 -2.41 -4.99 -20.46
C MET A 237 -3.38 -5.29 -21.61
N GLN A 238 -3.14 -6.35 -22.38
CA GLN A 238 -4.06 -6.83 -23.42
C GLN A 238 -5.37 -7.38 -22.85
N ARG A 239 -5.40 -7.70 -21.55
CA ARG A 239 -6.56 -8.30 -20.86
C ARG A 239 -7.40 -7.27 -20.13
N VAL A 240 -7.16 -5.98 -20.32
CA VAL A 240 -7.88 -4.89 -19.65
C VAL A 240 -9.40 -5.03 -19.80
N SER A 241 -9.89 -5.40 -20.98
CA SER A 241 -11.32 -5.68 -21.21
C SER A 241 -11.83 -6.89 -20.42
N GLN A 242 -11.01 -7.93 -20.25
CA GLN A 242 -11.33 -9.15 -19.49
C GLN A 242 -11.35 -8.94 -17.96
N TRP A 243 -10.86 -7.79 -17.49
CA TRP A 243 -10.94 -7.44 -16.08
C TRP A 243 -12.27 -6.79 -15.71
N ASN A 244 -13.17 -6.53 -16.66
CA ASN A 244 -14.52 -6.14 -16.31
C ASN A 244 -15.17 -7.27 -15.50
N LEU A 245 -15.84 -6.92 -14.40
CA LEU A 245 -16.55 -7.89 -13.57
C LEU A 245 -17.98 -7.99 -14.09
N ASP A 246 -18.55 -9.20 -14.14
CA ASP A 246 -19.88 -9.44 -14.73
C ASP A 246 -20.96 -8.56 -14.07
N PHE A 247 -20.82 -8.22 -12.80
CA PHE A 247 -21.79 -7.38 -12.09
C PHE A 247 -21.55 -5.87 -12.24
N THR A 248 -20.46 -5.45 -12.90
CA THR A 248 -20.27 -4.08 -13.37
C THR A 248 -20.80 -3.89 -14.79
N GLU A 249 -21.14 -4.98 -15.49
CA GLU A 249 -21.89 -4.92 -16.75
C GLU A 249 -23.25 -4.24 -16.53
N HIS A 250 -23.67 -3.42 -17.49
CA HIS A 250 -24.90 -2.60 -17.41
C HIS A 250 -24.90 -1.52 -16.31
N SER A 251 -23.71 -1.02 -15.93
CA SER A 251 -23.59 0.19 -15.11
C SER A 251 -22.87 1.30 -15.87
N GLU A 252 -23.21 2.56 -15.62
CA GLU A 252 -22.55 3.72 -16.26
C GLU A 252 -21.02 3.68 -16.10
N GLN A 253 -20.54 3.22 -14.94
CA GLN A 253 -19.11 3.08 -14.67
C GLN A 253 -18.48 1.91 -15.44
N GLY A 254 -19.22 0.82 -15.62
CA GLY A 254 -18.81 -0.28 -16.49
C GLY A 254 -18.68 0.17 -17.95
N ASP A 255 -19.66 0.94 -18.45
CA ASP A 255 -19.64 1.47 -19.82
C ASP A 255 -18.45 2.41 -20.04
N ARG A 256 -18.20 3.34 -19.10
CA ARG A 256 -17.00 4.21 -19.12
C ARG A 256 -15.69 3.42 -19.06
N TYR A 257 -15.66 2.33 -18.31
CA TYR A 257 -14.50 1.45 -18.26
C TYR A 257 -14.26 0.74 -19.57
N MET A 258 -15.31 0.27 -20.24
CA MET A 258 -15.20 -0.36 -21.55
C MET A 258 -14.71 0.63 -22.63
N GLU A 259 -15.19 1.87 -22.60
CA GLU A 259 -14.67 2.94 -23.47
C GLU A 259 -13.16 3.18 -23.22
N LEU A 260 -12.76 3.25 -21.94
CA LEU A 260 -11.34 3.38 -21.58
C LEU A 260 -10.52 2.17 -22.01
N ALA A 261 -11.05 0.95 -21.84
CA ALA A 261 -10.40 -0.28 -22.26
C ALA A 261 -10.15 -0.31 -23.77
N GLN A 262 -11.11 0.14 -24.57
CA GLN A 262 -10.95 0.28 -26.02
C GLN A 262 -9.84 1.28 -26.36
N ARG A 263 -9.79 2.42 -25.68
CA ARG A 263 -8.73 3.42 -25.91
C ARG A 263 -7.34 2.93 -25.48
N VAL A 264 -7.27 2.08 -24.46
CA VAL A 264 -6.02 1.40 -24.07
C VAL A 264 -5.60 0.42 -25.16
N ASP A 265 -6.54 -0.36 -25.71
CA ASP A 265 -6.27 -1.28 -26.82
C ASP A 265 -5.74 -0.55 -28.07
N GLU A 266 -6.36 0.56 -28.45
CA GLU A 266 -5.88 1.43 -29.53
C GLU A 266 -4.44 1.94 -29.27
N ALA A 267 -4.14 2.34 -28.03
CA ALA A 267 -2.81 2.80 -27.65
C ALA A 267 -1.76 1.67 -27.68
N LEU A 268 -2.13 0.45 -27.26
CA LEU A 268 -1.28 -0.73 -27.37
C LEU A 268 -1.03 -1.08 -28.84
N GLY A 269 -2.04 -0.97 -29.70
CA GLY A 269 -1.91 -1.13 -31.15
C GLY A 269 -0.93 -0.13 -31.77
N PHE A 270 -1.01 1.14 -31.36
CA PHE A 270 -0.05 2.17 -31.77
C PHE A 270 1.39 1.85 -31.29
N MET A 271 1.56 1.45 -30.02
CA MET A 271 2.86 1.10 -29.47
C MET A 271 3.48 -0.11 -30.17
N ALA A 272 2.68 -1.13 -30.49
CA ALA A 272 3.10 -2.27 -31.28
C ALA A 272 3.55 -1.86 -32.68
N ALA A 273 2.79 -0.99 -33.37
CA ALA A 273 3.16 -0.43 -34.66
C ALA A 273 4.45 0.41 -34.60
N ALA A 274 4.74 1.04 -33.45
CA ALA A 274 5.96 1.80 -33.19
C ALA A 274 7.17 0.93 -32.78
N GLY A 275 7.03 -0.40 -32.70
CA GLY A 275 8.12 -1.34 -32.41
C GLY A 275 8.20 -1.82 -30.95
N LEU A 276 7.27 -1.40 -30.08
CA LEU A 276 7.10 -1.95 -28.73
C LEU A 276 6.08 -3.09 -28.79
N THR A 277 6.57 -4.30 -29.08
CA THR A 277 5.69 -5.47 -29.26
C THR A 277 4.99 -5.85 -27.96
N VAL A 278 3.85 -6.51 -28.12
CA VAL A 278 3.00 -6.94 -27.01
C VAL A 278 3.65 -7.99 -26.09
N ASP A 279 4.68 -8.68 -26.58
CA ASP A 279 5.44 -9.67 -25.80
C ASP A 279 6.49 -9.02 -24.88
N HIS A 280 6.69 -7.70 -24.99
CA HIS A 280 7.62 -6.98 -24.12
C HIS A 280 7.20 -7.16 -22.64
N PRO A 281 8.11 -7.49 -21.71
CA PRO A 281 7.77 -7.78 -20.31
C PRO A 281 6.90 -6.72 -19.63
N ILE A 282 7.11 -5.44 -19.98
CA ILE A 282 6.32 -4.31 -19.46
C ILE A 282 4.82 -4.38 -19.81
N MET A 283 4.44 -5.15 -20.83
CA MET A 283 3.06 -5.36 -21.26
C MET A 283 2.41 -6.57 -20.59
N THR A 284 3.21 -7.52 -20.11
CA THR A 284 2.76 -8.85 -19.69
C THR A 284 2.82 -9.05 -18.17
N THR A 285 3.61 -8.25 -17.45
CA THR A 285 3.74 -8.30 -16.00
C THR A 285 3.42 -6.97 -15.34
N THR A 286 3.05 -7.02 -14.06
CA THR A 286 2.97 -5.84 -13.19
C THR A 286 3.66 -6.13 -11.88
N ASP A 287 4.27 -5.12 -11.28
CA ASP A 287 4.66 -5.18 -9.88
C ASP A 287 3.40 -5.08 -9.01
N PHE A 288 3.36 -5.87 -7.92
CA PHE A 288 2.32 -5.83 -6.91
C PHE A 288 2.92 -6.12 -5.54
N TRP A 289 2.60 -5.28 -4.57
CA TRP A 289 3.12 -5.40 -3.20
C TRP A 289 1.97 -5.62 -2.21
N THR A 290 2.32 -6.03 -0.99
CA THR A 290 1.37 -6.32 0.10
C THR A 290 1.64 -5.45 1.30
N SER A 291 0.60 -5.22 2.08
CA SER A 291 0.65 -4.40 3.28
C SER A 291 -0.41 -4.78 4.31
N HIS A 292 -0.09 -4.57 5.58
CA HIS A 292 -1.03 -4.64 6.70
C HIS A 292 -0.64 -3.68 7.83
N GLU A 293 -1.56 -3.51 8.77
CA GLU A 293 -1.31 -2.78 10.02
C GLU A 293 -0.36 -3.61 10.88
N CYS A 294 0.81 -3.06 11.19
CA CYS A 294 1.70 -3.62 12.19
C CYS A 294 1.02 -3.48 13.55
N LEU A 295 0.34 -4.54 13.99
CA LEU A 295 -0.52 -4.50 15.18
C LEU A 295 -0.16 -5.59 16.20
N LEU A 296 -0.09 -6.85 15.77
CA LEU A 296 0.19 -7.98 16.65
C LEU A 296 1.71 -8.17 16.76
N LEU A 297 2.37 -7.31 17.54
CA LEU A 297 3.84 -7.24 17.60
C LEU A 297 4.57 -8.58 17.81
N PRO A 298 4.08 -9.56 18.59
CA PRO A 298 4.70 -10.89 18.63
C PRO A 298 4.79 -11.57 17.26
N TYR A 299 3.73 -11.46 16.44
CA TYR A 299 3.68 -12.00 15.08
C TYR A 299 4.66 -11.28 14.14
N GLU A 300 4.66 -9.94 14.18
CA GLU A 300 5.57 -9.12 13.35
C GLU A 300 7.05 -9.40 13.73
N GLN A 301 7.33 -9.50 15.03
CA GLN A 301 8.67 -9.82 15.53
C GLN A 301 9.13 -11.19 15.02
N ALA A 302 8.29 -12.22 15.10
CA ALA A 302 8.63 -13.58 14.67
C ALA A 302 8.92 -13.68 13.16
N LEU A 303 8.33 -12.79 12.35
CA LEU A 303 8.53 -12.75 10.90
C LEU A 303 9.61 -11.75 10.45
N THR A 304 10.19 -11.00 11.38
CA THR A 304 11.25 -10.03 11.07
C THR A 304 12.59 -10.72 10.90
N ARG A 305 13.31 -10.39 9.83
CA ARG A 305 14.60 -11.01 9.46
C ARG A 305 15.67 -9.96 9.21
N GLU A 306 16.90 -10.31 9.53
CA GLU A 306 18.07 -9.56 9.10
C GLU A 306 18.36 -9.87 7.62
N ASP A 307 18.42 -8.84 6.79
CA ASP A 307 18.76 -8.95 5.38
C ASP A 307 20.26 -9.19 5.23
N SER A 308 20.63 -10.35 4.68
CA SER A 308 22.04 -10.75 4.53
C SER A 308 22.88 -9.82 3.66
N THR A 309 22.24 -8.98 2.82
CA THR A 309 22.96 -8.03 1.94
C THR A 309 23.24 -6.67 2.58
N SER A 310 22.40 -6.23 3.53
CA SER A 310 22.49 -4.89 4.13
C SER A 310 22.72 -4.89 5.64
N GLY A 311 22.51 -6.02 6.34
CA GLY A 311 22.52 -6.10 7.80
C GLY A 311 21.35 -5.38 8.48
N LEU A 312 20.38 -4.88 7.71
CA LEU A 312 19.19 -4.22 8.23
C LEU A 312 18.08 -5.24 8.49
N TYR A 313 17.27 -4.98 9.51
CA TYR A 313 16.09 -5.80 9.81
C TYR A 313 14.91 -5.37 8.93
N TYR A 314 14.19 -6.34 8.38
CA TYR A 314 12.93 -6.12 7.66
C TYR A 314 11.86 -6.99 8.30
N ASP A 315 10.70 -6.38 8.56
CA ASP A 315 9.49 -7.13 8.83
C ASP A 315 9.09 -7.86 7.54
N CYS A 316 9.44 -9.13 7.43
CA CYS A 316 9.21 -9.92 6.22
C CYS A 316 7.80 -10.52 6.19
N SER A 317 6.87 -10.04 7.02
CA SER A 317 5.45 -10.37 6.93
C SER A 317 4.76 -9.68 5.75
N ALA A 318 5.21 -8.48 5.35
CA ALA A 318 4.70 -7.74 4.20
C ALA A 318 5.74 -6.74 3.64
N HIS A 319 5.49 -6.24 2.44
CA HIS A 319 6.39 -5.28 1.79
C HIS A 319 6.36 -3.91 2.47
N MET A 320 5.16 -3.43 2.83
CA MET A 320 4.93 -2.19 3.54
C MET A 320 4.05 -2.48 4.77
N VAL A 321 4.34 -1.85 5.90
CA VAL A 321 3.48 -1.93 7.08
C VAL A 321 3.13 -0.53 7.57
N TRP A 322 2.01 -0.36 8.28
CA TRP A 322 1.67 0.93 8.88
C TRP A 322 1.36 0.83 10.37
N VAL A 323 1.55 1.94 11.07
CA VAL A 323 1.06 2.13 12.44
C VAL A 323 -0.32 2.78 12.42
N GLY A 324 -1.25 2.18 13.16
CA GLY A 324 -2.63 2.62 13.26
C GLY A 324 -2.81 3.87 14.12
N GLU A 325 -3.97 4.52 13.98
CA GLU A 325 -4.33 5.72 14.76
C GLU A 325 -4.32 5.46 16.28
N ARG A 326 -4.58 4.21 16.70
CA ARG A 326 -4.66 3.81 18.11
C ARG A 326 -3.34 3.30 18.69
N THR A 327 -2.31 3.13 17.86
CA THR A 327 -1.03 2.49 18.22
C THR A 327 0.19 3.36 17.91
N ARG A 328 0.00 4.60 17.43
CA ARG A 328 1.06 5.53 17.03
C ARG A 328 1.62 6.41 18.15
N GLN A 329 1.55 5.97 19.41
CA GLN A 329 2.10 6.75 20.52
C GLN A 329 3.62 6.89 20.37
N LEU A 330 4.16 8.11 20.54
CA LEU A 330 5.58 8.42 20.32
C LEU A 330 6.54 7.51 21.10
N ASP A 331 6.17 7.16 22.33
CA ASP A 331 6.93 6.30 23.25
C ASP A 331 6.36 4.87 23.33
N GLY A 332 5.42 4.53 22.44
CA GLY A 332 4.73 3.26 22.39
C GLY A 332 5.53 2.14 21.72
N ALA A 333 5.13 0.91 22.00
CA ALA A 333 5.78 -0.29 21.49
C ALA A 333 5.78 -0.38 19.95
N HIS A 334 4.69 -0.02 19.28
CA HIS A 334 4.59 -0.10 17.82
C HIS A 334 5.55 0.86 17.12
N VAL A 335 5.68 2.09 17.62
CA VAL A 335 6.64 3.06 17.09
C VAL A 335 8.07 2.59 17.33
N GLU A 336 8.36 2.01 18.50
CA GLU A 336 9.68 1.44 18.79
C GLU A 336 10.03 0.26 17.89
N PHE A 337 9.09 -0.65 17.64
CA PHE A 337 9.29 -1.75 16.71
C PHE A 337 9.60 -1.23 15.30
N LEU A 338 8.75 -0.33 14.79
CA LEU A 338 8.86 0.21 13.43
C LEU A 338 10.09 1.11 13.22
N ARG A 339 10.64 1.69 14.30
CA ARG A 339 11.86 2.51 14.26
C ARG A 339 13.06 1.74 13.70
N GLY A 340 13.14 0.43 13.91
CA GLY A 340 14.30 -0.36 13.49
C GLY A 340 14.12 -1.26 12.28
N VAL A 341 12.88 -1.45 11.79
CA VAL A 341 12.66 -2.19 10.53
C VAL A 341 12.85 -1.28 9.32
N ALA A 342 13.38 -1.82 8.22
CA ALA A 342 13.78 -1.07 7.03
C ALA A 342 12.70 -1.02 5.92
N ASN A 343 11.52 -1.62 6.13
CA ASN A 343 10.37 -1.53 5.22
C ASN A 343 9.93 -0.07 4.98
N PRO A 344 9.35 0.29 3.83
CA PRO A 344 8.55 1.50 3.73
C PRO A 344 7.39 1.44 4.72
N LEU A 345 7.13 2.56 5.40
CA LEU A 345 6.20 2.65 6.53
C LEU A 345 5.03 3.59 6.25
N GLY A 346 3.87 3.26 6.81
CA GLY A 346 2.71 4.16 6.88
C GLY A 346 2.42 4.67 8.30
N ILE A 347 1.88 5.87 8.41
CA ILE A 347 1.34 6.42 9.66
C ILE A 347 -0.10 6.88 9.40
N LYS A 348 -1.07 6.32 10.12
CA LYS A 348 -2.44 6.84 10.10
C LYS A 348 -2.50 8.17 10.86
N ALA A 349 -3.10 9.19 10.24
CA ALA A 349 -3.26 10.52 10.81
C ALA A 349 -4.72 10.99 10.71
N SER A 350 -5.40 11.06 11.86
CA SER A 350 -6.75 11.62 11.94
C SER A 350 -6.78 13.15 12.04
N ASP A 351 -7.98 13.71 12.15
CA ASP A 351 -8.24 15.12 12.46
C ASP A 351 -7.68 15.56 13.84
N LYS A 352 -7.32 14.59 14.70
CA LYS A 352 -6.72 14.79 16.01
C LYS A 352 -5.19 14.77 16.01
N MET A 353 -4.55 14.55 14.85
CA MET A 353 -3.10 14.56 14.75
C MET A 353 -2.56 15.96 15.07
N ASP A 354 -1.68 16.05 16.06
CA ASP A 354 -0.94 17.27 16.35
C ASP A 354 0.23 17.44 15.35
N PRO A 355 0.41 18.62 14.73
CA PRO A 355 1.51 18.83 13.78
C PRO A 355 2.91 18.60 14.36
N SER A 356 3.14 18.94 15.63
CA SER A 356 4.45 18.75 16.27
C SER A 356 4.70 17.29 16.61
N GLU A 357 3.67 16.56 17.01
CA GLU A 357 3.72 15.10 17.21
C GLU A 357 4.01 14.38 15.89
N LEU A 358 3.37 14.79 14.78
CA LEU A 358 3.64 14.22 13.46
C LEU A 358 5.10 14.41 13.04
N VAL A 359 5.66 15.60 13.22
CA VAL A 359 7.07 15.87 12.93
C VAL A 359 7.98 14.94 13.75
N LYS A 360 7.73 14.79 15.04
CA LYS A 360 8.51 13.86 15.90
C LYS A 360 8.39 12.40 15.44
N LEU A 361 7.19 11.95 15.05
CA LEU A 361 7.00 10.61 14.50
C LEU A 361 7.84 10.44 13.22
N CYS A 362 7.86 11.44 12.35
CA CYS A 362 8.68 11.41 11.14
C CYS A 362 10.18 11.35 11.44
N GLU A 363 10.67 12.12 12.40
CA GLU A 363 12.08 12.09 12.83
C GLU A 363 12.49 10.75 13.44
N ILE A 364 11.57 10.08 14.16
CA ILE A 364 11.81 8.75 14.73
C ILE A 364 11.84 7.69 13.63
N LEU A 365 10.87 7.71 12.71
CA LEU A 365 10.65 6.62 11.74
C LEU A 365 11.37 6.82 10.40
N ASN A 366 11.85 8.03 10.12
CA ASN A 366 12.68 8.37 8.95
C ASN A 366 13.86 9.29 9.34
N PRO A 367 14.78 8.81 10.20
CA PRO A 367 15.87 9.65 10.73
C PRO A 367 16.86 10.12 9.64
N HIS A 368 16.88 9.46 8.49
CA HIS A 368 17.72 9.82 7.34
C HIS A 368 16.98 10.63 6.27
N ASN A 369 15.72 11.01 6.53
CA ASN A 369 14.86 11.76 5.62
C ASN A 369 14.83 11.18 4.18
N LYS A 370 14.81 9.84 4.08
CA LYS A 370 14.81 9.12 2.81
C LYS A 370 13.42 9.27 2.15
N PRO A 371 13.30 9.78 0.92
CA PRO A 371 12.04 9.76 0.19
C PRO A 371 11.51 8.33 0.04
N GLY A 372 10.21 8.15 0.15
CA GLY A 372 9.57 6.82 0.03
C GLY A 372 9.49 6.03 1.34
N ARG A 373 10.33 6.37 2.33
CA ARG A 373 10.34 5.70 3.64
C ARG A 373 9.06 5.89 4.43
N LEU A 374 8.47 7.08 4.41
CA LEU A 374 7.27 7.41 5.18
C LEU A 374 6.10 7.88 4.32
N THR A 375 4.96 7.25 4.55
CA THR A 375 3.66 7.61 3.99
C THR A 375 2.72 8.11 5.09
N ILE A 376 2.23 9.33 4.99
CA ILE A 376 1.23 9.88 5.92
C ILE A 376 -0.17 9.62 5.35
N ILE A 377 -0.91 8.74 6.01
CA ILE A 377 -2.23 8.24 5.57
C ILE A 377 -3.32 9.00 6.32
N THR A 378 -3.85 10.04 5.70
CA THR A 378 -4.77 11.01 6.30
C THR A 378 -6.23 10.54 6.25
N ARG A 379 -6.94 10.61 7.38
CA ARG A 379 -8.33 10.15 7.53
C ARG A 379 -9.15 11.06 8.45
N MET A 380 -9.70 12.13 7.89
CA MET A 380 -10.21 13.28 8.66
C MET A 380 -11.71 13.54 8.46
N GLY A 381 -12.30 13.07 7.37
CA GLY A 381 -13.57 13.60 6.86
C GLY A 381 -13.34 14.91 6.09
N ALA A 382 -14.23 15.22 5.14
CA ALA A 382 -14.00 16.29 4.16
C ALA A 382 -13.84 17.70 4.75
N GLU A 383 -14.59 18.03 5.80
CA GLU A 383 -14.54 19.35 6.45
C GLU A 383 -13.24 19.52 7.22
N ASN A 384 -12.93 18.56 8.09
CA ASN A 384 -11.68 18.55 8.86
C ASN A 384 -10.46 18.47 7.95
N MET A 385 -10.53 17.77 6.82
CA MET A 385 -9.43 17.72 5.83
C MET A 385 -9.04 19.13 5.37
N ARG A 386 -10.03 19.99 5.05
CA ARG A 386 -9.79 21.37 4.62
C ARG A 386 -9.17 22.25 5.70
N VAL A 387 -9.46 21.95 6.96
CA VAL A 387 -9.00 22.75 8.11
C VAL A 387 -7.66 22.25 8.64
N LYS A 388 -7.48 20.94 8.81
CA LYS A 388 -6.38 20.34 9.57
C LYS A 388 -5.19 19.96 8.70
N LEU A 389 -5.41 19.40 7.51
CA LEU A 389 -4.32 18.96 6.63
C LEU A 389 -3.33 20.09 6.25
N PRO A 390 -3.75 21.34 5.98
CA PRO A 390 -2.81 22.42 5.70
C PRO A 390 -1.75 22.61 6.80
N HIS A 391 -2.15 22.49 8.06
CA HIS A 391 -1.23 22.63 9.20
C HIS A 391 -0.20 21.49 9.26
N LEU A 392 -0.62 20.25 8.99
CA LEU A 392 0.29 19.11 8.93
C LEU A 392 1.30 19.25 7.78
N ILE A 393 0.83 19.63 6.58
CA ILE A 393 1.71 19.83 5.41
C ILE A 393 2.74 20.92 5.69
N ARG A 394 2.33 22.05 6.29
CA ARG A 394 3.24 23.15 6.64
C ARG A 394 4.26 22.72 7.68
N ALA A 395 3.87 22.01 8.74
CA ALA A 395 4.78 21.56 9.78
C ALA A 395 5.86 20.59 9.23
N VAL A 396 5.45 19.59 8.46
CA VAL A 396 6.37 18.63 7.82
C VAL A 396 7.34 19.35 6.87
N ARG A 397 6.83 20.27 6.05
CA ARG A 397 7.64 21.08 5.13
C ARG A 397 8.62 22.01 5.87
N GLN A 398 8.19 22.65 6.95
CA GLN A 398 9.05 23.52 7.77
C GLN A 398 10.17 22.73 8.46
N ALA A 399 9.90 21.48 8.85
CA ALA A 399 10.91 20.57 9.36
C ALA A 399 11.84 19.99 8.25
N GLY A 400 11.62 20.33 6.98
CA GLY A 400 12.43 19.83 5.85
C GLY A 400 12.24 18.34 5.57
N LEU A 401 11.15 17.74 6.06
CA LEU A 401 10.88 16.31 5.96
C LEU A 401 10.18 15.95 4.64
N ILE A 402 10.57 14.80 4.07
CA ILE A 402 9.99 14.27 2.83
C ILE A 402 9.11 13.06 3.18
N VAL A 403 7.83 13.17 2.82
CA VAL A 403 6.83 12.13 3.05
C VAL A 403 5.91 12.00 1.83
N THR A 404 5.34 10.81 1.66
CA THR A 404 4.26 10.59 0.68
C THR A 404 2.92 10.85 1.36
N TRP A 405 2.12 11.79 0.83
CA TRP A 405 0.79 12.06 1.35
C TRP A 405 -0.25 11.16 0.69
N VAL A 406 -1.04 10.46 1.49
CA VAL A 406 -2.09 9.54 1.04
C VAL A 406 -3.41 9.87 1.72
N SER A 407 -4.50 9.79 0.97
CA SER A 407 -5.85 9.92 1.52
C SER A 407 -6.45 8.55 1.82
N ASP A 408 -6.90 8.36 3.06
CA ASP A 408 -7.82 7.30 3.49
C ASP A 408 -9.20 7.92 3.71
N PRO A 409 -10.02 8.05 2.65
CA PRO A 409 -11.34 8.66 2.72
C PRO A 409 -12.39 7.71 3.33
N MET A 410 -11.97 6.56 3.89
CA MET A 410 -12.88 5.53 4.38
C MET A 410 -13.11 5.67 5.89
N HIS A 411 -12.03 5.61 6.66
CA HIS A 411 -12.12 5.50 8.12
C HIS A 411 -12.64 6.77 8.81
N GLY A 412 -12.53 7.93 8.18
CA GLY A 412 -13.08 9.20 8.67
C GLY A 412 -14.61 9.31 8.55
N ASN A 413 -15.23 8.49 7.69
CA ASN A 413 -16.62 8.68 7.23
C ASN A 413 -17.58 7.55 7.62
N THR A 414 -17.23 6.74 8.62
CA THR A 414 -18.08 5.64 9.08
C THR A 414 -19.24 6.16 9.93
N ILE A 415 -20.47 5.76 9.60
CA ILE A 415 -21.69 6.02 10.36
C ILE A 415 -22.38 4.70 10.76
N LYS A 416 -23.38 4.78 11.64
CA LYS A 416 -24.26 3.64 11.98
C LYS A 416 -25.62 3.83 11.32
N ALA A 417 -26.05 2.87 10.51
CA ALA A 417 -27.35 2.86 9.87
C ALA A 417 -28.49 2.58 10.87
N PRO A 418 -29.76 2.90 10.53
CA PRO A 418 -30.91 2.61 11.40
C PRO A 418 -31.03 1.13 11.81
N CYS A 419 -30.65 0.21 10.92
CA CYS A 419 -30.61 -1.24 11.18
C CYS A 419 -29.46 -1.68 12.11
N GLY A 420 -28.61 -0.75 12.53
CA GLY A 420 -27.50 -0.99 13.47
C GLY A 420 -26.18 -1.39 12.82
N LEU A 421 -26.17 -1.70 11.52
CA LEU A 421 -24.95 -1.96 10.74
C LEU A 421 -24.14 -0.68 10.58
N LYS A 422 -22.82 -0.81 10.50
CA LYS A 422 -21.96 0.30 10.08
C LYS A 422 -22.10 0.46 8.57
N THR A 423 -22.00 1.69 8.08
CA THR A 423 -21.89 1.96 6.65
C THR A 423 -21.07 3.25 6.44
N ARG A 424 -20.73 3.55 5.20
CA ARG A 424 -20.03 4.78 4.80
C ARG A 424 -20.78 5.39 3.62
N PRO A 425 -21.22 6.66 3.68
CA PRO A 425 -21.79 7.33 2.52
C PRO A 425 -20.72 7.57 1.47
N PHE A 426 -20.93 7.04 0.25
CA PHE A 426 -20.01 7.20 -0.86
C PHE A 426 -19.73 8.68 -1.18
N ASP A 427 -20.72 9.55 -1.03
CA ASP A 427 -20.54 11.00 -1.22
C ASP A 427 -19.58 11.61 -0.21
N SER A 428 -19.58 11.16 1.03
CA SER A 428 -18.62 11.61 2.05
C SER A 428 -17.20 11.16 1.71
N ILE A 429 -17.03 9.91 1.25
CA ILE A 429 -15.75 9.37 0.77
C ILE A 429 -15.22 10.23 -0.39
N ARG A 430 -16.08 10.50 -1.38
CA ARG A 430 -15.75 11.34 -2.53
C ARG A 430 -15.44 12.79 -2.14
N ALA A 431 -16.16 13.34 -1.17
CA ALA A 431 -15.96 14.71 -0.68
C ALA A 431 -14.61 14.87 0.03
N GLU A 432 -14.19 13.88 0.82
CA GLU A 432 -12.87 13.88 1.47
C GLU A 432 -11.74 13.77 0.45
N LEU A 433 -11.89 12.89 -0.54
CA LEU A 433 -10.92 12.80 -1.62
C LEU A 433 -10.78 14.13 -2.38
N ARG A 434 -11.91 14.80 -2.68
CA ARG A 434 -11.87 16.13 -3.31
C ARG A 434 -11.12 17.14 -2.43
N ALA A 435 -11.45 17.18 -1.14
CA ALA A 435 -10.80 18.06 -0.17
C ALA A 435 -9.28 17.82 -0.10
N PHE A 436 -8.84 16.56 -0.10
CA PHE A 436 -7.43 16.19 -0.08
C PHE A 436 -6.67 16.79 -1.27
N PHE A 437 -7.18 16.62 -2.49
CA PHE A 437 -6.56 17.21 -3.67
C PHE A 437 -6.63 18.75 -3.67
N ASP A 438 -7.74 19.35 -3.20
CA ASP A 438 -7.91 20.81 -3.11
C ASP A 438 -6.86 21.42 -2.17
N VAL A 439 -6.66 20.81 -1.00
CA VAL A 439 -5.66 21.26 -0.02
C VAL A 439 -4.24 21.14 -0.56
N HIS A 440 -3.89 20.01 -1.19
CA HIS A 440 -2.55 19.84 -1.76
C HIS A 440 -2.24 20.87 -2.85
N GLU A 441 -3.24 21.22 -3.65
CA GLU A 441 -3.14 22.27 -4.66
C GLU A 441 -2.93 23.64 -4.03
N GLN A 442 -3.69 24.00 -3.00
CA GLN A 442 -3.55 25.26 -2.26
C GLN A 442 -2.18 25.37 -1.57
N GLU A 443 -1.68 24.27 -1.01
CA GLU A 443 -0.40 24.24 -0.29
C GLU A 443 0.83 24.09 -1.20
N GLY A 444 0.64 23.87 -2.50
CA GLY A 444 1.72 23.61 -3.45
C GLY A 444 2.44 22.28 -3.20
N SER A 445 1.76 21.29 -2.64
CA SER A 445 2.29 19.96 -2.31
C SER A 445 1.70 18.87 -3.22
N HIS A 446 2.15 17.62 -3.07
CA HIS A 446 1.78 16.51 -3.94
C HIS A 446 0.75 15.57 -3.27
N PRO A 447 -0.43 15.35 -3.89
CA PRO A 447 -1.34 14.28 -3.48
C PRO A 447 -0.78 12.95 -3.99
N GLY A 448 -0.03 12.25 -3.14
CA GLY A 448 0.80 11.09 -3.51
C GLY A 448 0.03 9.78 -3.70
N GLY A 449 -1.18 9.64 -3.15
CA GLY A 449 -1.95 8.41 -3.33
C GLY A 449 -3.27 8.32 -2.57
N VAL A 450 -3.88 7.13 -2.64
CA VAL A 450 -5.08 6.75 -1.88
C VAL A 450 -4.91 5.40 -1.18
N HIS A 451 -5.59 5.25 -0.04
CA HIS A 451 -5.66 4.05 0.77
C HIS A 451 -7.13 3.68 0.96
N LEU A 452 -7.58 2.59 0.35
CA LEU A 452 -8.99 2.22 0.28
C LEU A 452 -9.29 0.87 0.92
N GLU A 453 -10.50 0.72 1.44
CA GLU A 453 -11.06 -0.58 1.80
C GLU A 453 -12.08 -0.96 0.73
N MET A 454 -11.77 -2.00 -0.03
CA MET A 454 -12.51 -2.39 -1.23
C MET A 454 -12.48 -3.91 -1.43
N THR A 455 -13.43 -4.42 -2.19
CA THR A 455 -13.52 -5.83 -2.52
C THR A 455 -14.03 -6.03 -3.95
N GLY A 456 -13.55 -7.10 -4.59
CA GLY A 456 -14.09 -7.57 -5.86
C GLY A 456 -15.42 -8.31 -5.73
N GLN A 457 -15.88 -8.58 -4.50
CA GLN A 457 -17.19 -9.16 -4.25
C GLN A 457 -18.32 -8.16 -4.51
N ASN A 458 -19.47 -8.65 -4.94
CA ASN A 458 -20.65 -7.82 -5.19
C ASN A 458 -21.41 -7.55 -3.87
N VAL A 459 -20.88 -6.64 -3.06
CA VAL A 459 -21.37 -6.33 -1.69
C VAL A 459 -22.22 -5.05 -1.63
N THR A 460 -23.04 -4.95 -0.58
CA THR A 460 -23.86 -3.77 -0.25
C THR A 460 -23.43 -3.16 1.09
N GLU A 461 -22.15 -2.80 1.21
CA GLU A 461 -21.56 -2.36 2.48
C GLU A 461 -21.54 -0.82 2.64
N CYS A 462 -21.18 -0.08 1.59
CA CYS A 462 -21.24 1.39 1.55
C CYS A 462 -22.50 1.87 0.81
N ILE A 463 -23.23 2.82 1.40
CA ILE A 463 -24.41 3.44 0.77
C ILE A 463 -24.02 4.46 -0.31
N GLY A 464 -24.90 4.66 -1.29
CA GLY A 464 -24.71 5.57 -2.42
C GLY A 464 -23.88 4.97 -3.56
N GLY A 465 -23.22 5.85 -4.33
CA GLY A 465 -22.58 5.52 -5.60
C GLY A 465 -23.59 5.34 -6.73
N ALA A 466 -23.09 5.09 -7.95
CA ALA A 466 -23.94 5.02 -9.15
C ALA A 466 -25.12 4.02 -9.08
N ARG A 467 -24.99 2.91 -8.34
CA ARG A 467 -26.07 1.91 -8.14
C ARG A 467 -27.05 2.25 -7.00
N THR A 468 -26.89 3.41 -6.35
CA THR A 468 -27.71 3.90 -5.23
C THR A 468 -28.00 2.83 -4.17
N VAL A 469 -26.94 2.28 -3.56
CA VAL A 469 -27.13 1.37 -2.41
C VAL A 469 -27.78 2.15 -1.26
N THR A 470 -28.94 1.70 -0.80
CA THR A 470 -29.68 2.34 0.30
C THR A 470 -29.38 1.67 1.65
N PHE A 471 -29.94 2.21 2.74
CA PHE A 471 -29.84 1.56 4.05
C PHE A 471 -30.53 0.19 4.08
N ASP A 472 -31.61 0.01 3.32
CA ASP A 472 -32.38 -1.24 3.28
C ASP A 472 -31.63 -2.34 2.52
N ASP A 473 -30.80 -1.95 1.54
CA ASP A 473 -29.96 -2.88 0.77
C ASP A 473 -28.80 -3.46 1.59
N LEU A 474 -28.42 -2.82 2.71
CA LEU A 474 -27.27 -3.26 3.50
C LEU A 474 -27.41 -4.71 3.95
N GLY A 475 -28.62 -5.12 4.38
CA GLY A 475 -28.87 -6.50 4.84
C GLY A 475 -28.71 -7.58 3.76
N SER A 476 -28.65 -7.20 2.48
CA SER A 476 -28.60 -8.17 1.37
C SER A 476 -27.27 -8.91 1.28
N ARG A 477 -26.15 -8.17 1.32
CA ARG A 477 -24.78 -8.70 1.06
C ARG A 477 -23.72 -7.99 1.90
N TYR A 478 -23.97 -7.92 3.20
CA TYR A 478 -23.02 -7.40 4.18
C TYR A 478 -22.10 -8.52 4.68
N HIS A 479 -20.92 -8.65 4.10
CA HIS A 479 -20.02 -9.78 4.36
C HIS A 479 -18.87 -9.44 5.32
N THR A 480 -18.55 -8.16 5.50
CA THR A 480 -17.52 -7.73 6.45
C THR A 480 -17.96 -7.88 7.92
N HIS A 481 -17.06 -8.44 8.75
CA HIS A 481 -17.19 -8.42 10.22
C HIS A 481 -16.59 -7.15 10.85
N CYS A 482 -16.00 -6.30 10.01
CA CYS A 482 -15.14 -5.20 10.43
C CYS A 482 -15.79 -3.86 10.06
N ASP A 483 -15.20 -3.14 9.11
CA ASP A 483 -15.77 -1.92 8.57
C ASP A 483 -16.21 -2.12 7.10
N PRO A 484 -17.15 -1.29 6.59
CA PRO A 484 -17.79 -1.43 5.27
C PRO A 484 -16.84 -1.11 4.10
N ARG A 485 -16.73 -2.00 3.12
CA ARG A 485 -15.85 -1.86 1.94
C ARG A 485 -16.59 -1.23 0.77
N LEU A 486 -15.85 -0.57 -0.13
CA LEU A 486 -16.34 -0.24 -1.46
C LEU A 486 -16.50 -1.52 -2.27
N ASN A 487 -17.62 -1.67 -2.98
CA ASN A 487 -17.72 -2.68 -4.03
C ASN A 487 -16.95 -2.24 -5.28
N ALA A 488 -16.85 -3.12 -6.29
CA ALA A 488 -16.08 -2.82 -7.50
C ALA A 488 -16.58 -1.58 -8.25
N SER A 489 -17.90 -1.39 -8.37
CA SER A 489 -18.49 -0.25 -9.08
C SER A 489 -18.16 1.09 -8.39
N GLN A 490 -18.30 1.15 -7.07
CA GLN A 490 -17.94 2.32 -6.27
C GLN A 490 -16.42 2.59 -6.32
N SER A 491 -15.60 1.54 -6.29
CA SER A 491 -14.15 1.64 -6.41
C SER A 491 -13.73 2.24 -7.76
N LEU A 492 -14.39 1.83 -8.84
CA LEU A 492 -14.13 2.31 -10.18
C LEU A 492 -14.59 3.75 -10.39
N GLU A 493 -15.77 4.11 -9.84
CA GLU A 493 -16.25 5.50 -9.82
C GLU A 493 -15.22 6.43 -9.16
N LEU A 494 -14.64 5.98 -8.04
CA LEU A 494 -13.59 6.73 -7.34
C LEU A 494 -12.31 6.84 -8.18
N ALA A 495 -11.89 5.77 -8.86
CA ALA A 495 -10.72 5.79 -9.75
C ALA A 495 -10.87 6.81 -10.87
N PHE A 496 -12.04 6.89 -11.51
CA PHE A 496 -12.31 7.91 -12.54
C PHE A 496 -12.25 9.33 -11.98
N ALA A 497 -12.80 9.55 -10.78
CA ALA A 497 -12.73 10.86 -10.12
C ALA A 497 -11.29 11.28 -9.81
N ILE A 498 -10.45 10.35 -9.34
CA ILE A 498 -9.01 10.60 -9.10
C ILE A 498 -8.29 10.89 -10.41
N ALA A 499 -8.52 10.06 -11.43
CA ALA A 499 -7.88 10.21 -12.74
C ALA A 499 -8.15 11.58 -13.37
N GLU A 500 -9.38 12.11 -13.22
CA GLU A 500 -9.72 13.46 -13.67
C GLU A 500 -8.90 14.53 -12.92
N ARG A 501 -8.72 14.41 -11.60
CA ARG A 501 -7.91 15.33 -10.80
C ARG A 501 -6.44 15.29 -11.20
N LEU A 502 -5.88 14.10 -11.39
CA LEU A 502 -4.50 13.91 -11.85
C LEU A 502 -4.27 14.54 -13.23
N ARG A 503 -5.19 14.31 -14.17
CA ARG A 503 -5.15 14.91 -15.51
C ARG A 503 -5.13 16.44 -15.45
N LYS A 504 -6.06 17.04 -14.70
CA LYS A 504 -6.15 18.51 -14.54
C LYS A 504 -4.85 19.09 -13.99
N ARG A 505 -4.28 18.45 -12.96
CA ARG A 505 -3.00 18.88 -12.37
C ARG A 505 -1.87 18.86 -13.38
N ARG A 506 -1.68 17.74 -14.10
CA ARG A 506 -0.63 17.60 -15.12
C ARG A 506 -0.74 18.64 -16.23
N ILE A 507 -1.95 18.87 -16.76
CA ILE A 507 -2.19 19.89 -17.80
C ILE A 507 -1.84 21.29 -17.29
N ARG A 508 -2.15 21.62 -16.03
CA ARG A 508 -1.78 22.90 -15.44
C ARG A 508 -0.26 23.04 -15.28
N SER A 509 0.43 22.02 -14.78
CA SER A 509 1.89 22.04 -14.61
C SER A 509 2.60 22.27 -15.95
N ASN A 510 2.21 21.57 -17.02
CA ASN A 510 2.81 21.77 -18.35
C ASN A 510 2.60 23.19 -18.92
N LYS A 511 1.51 23.87 -18.56
CA LYS A 511 1.26 25.26 -19.00
C LYS A 511 2.14 26.28 -18.27
N GLN A 512 2.61 25.97 -17.06
CA GLN A 512 3.48 26.86 -16.28
C GLN A 512 4.96 26.73 -16.68
N GLU A 513 5.37 25.63 -17.32
CA GLU A 513 6.74 25.39 -17.78
C GLU A 513 7.06 26.01 -19.14
N VAL A 514 6.06 26.50 -19.90
CA VAL A 514 6.29 27.19 -21.17
C VAL A 514 6.48 28.69 -20.92
N PRO A 515 7.70 29.27 -21.09
CA PRO A 515 7.88 30.71 -20.96
C PRO A 515 7.07 31.46 -22.02
N PRO A 516 6.56 32.67 -21.72
CA PRO A 516 5.84 33.46 -22.71
C PRO A 516 6.76 33.74 -23.92
N PRO A 517 6.22 33.81 -25.15
CA PRO A 517 7.01 34.15 -26.32
C PRO A 517 7.66 35.52 -26.10
N ILE A 518 8.98 35.58 -26.32
CA ILE A 518 9.74 36.84 -26.29
C ILE A 518 9.11 37.77 -27.33
N SER A 519 8.42 38.82 -26.87
CA SER A 519 8.01 39.89 -27.76
C SER A 519 9.27 40.57 -28.27
N HIS A 520 9.54 40.41 -29.58
CA HIS A 520 10.60 41.16 -30.24
C HIS A 520 10.32 42.66 -30.04
N LEU A 521 11.20 43.31 -29.28
CA LEU A 521 11.38 44.76 -29.30
C LEU A 521 11.62 45.17 -30.76
N SER A 522 10.65 45.88 -31.31
CA SER A 522 10.85 46.74 -32.47
C SER A 522 11.96 47.72 -32.13
N MET A 523 13.17 47.45 -32.64
CA MET A 523 14.14 48.51 -32.89
C MET A 523 13.70 49.21 -34.17
N GLY A 524 12.98 50.32 -34.01
CA GLY A 524 12.81 51.31 -35.07
C GLY A 524 14.04 52.19 -35.17
N LEU A 525 14.58 52.27 -36.39
CA LEU A 525 15.50 53.31 -36.86
C LEU A 525 14.79 54.66 -36.94
#